data_AF-A0A9D9R713-F1
#
_entry.id   AF-A0A9D9R713-F1
#
_cell.length_a   1.000
_cell.length_b   1.000
_cell.length_c   1.000
_cell.angle_alpha   90.00
_cell.angle_beta   90.00
_cell.angle_gamma   90.00
#
_symmetry.space_group_name_H-M   'P 1'
#
loop_
_entity.id
_entity.type
_entity.pdbx_description
1 polymer ?
#
loop_
_entity_poly.entity_id
_entity_poly.type
_entity_poly.pdbx_seq_one_letter_code
_entity_poly.pdbx_strand_id
1 'polypeptide(L)'
;MARPKKFDYDSDDFYDEILALAMQGLTDAEIADSLADKFGVSLSPDVFSTMKNGCYANWTEKENQRRSARFNKVLARGRRKITSIVRGAYLKGALGGKKIKSKTVLRRKLRIGGEYTEDEEIQTSETESEMPVDVGG
;
A
#
# COMPACT_ATOMS: atom_id res chain seq x y z
N MET A 1 19.52 34.70 1.35
CA MET A 1 18.49 33.65 1.18
C MET A 1 19.19 32.29 1.26
N ALA A 2 18.81 31.44 2.21
CA ALA A 2 19.43 30.12 2.35
C ALA A 2 19.09 29.25 1.13
N ARG A 3 20.09 28.69 0.48
CA ARG A 3 19.92 27.74 -0.64
C ARG A 3 19.14 26.52 -0.10
N PRO A 4 18.20 25.92 -0.84
CA PRO A 4 17.53 24.70 -0.37
C PRO A 4 18.59 23.63 -0.08
N LYS A 5 18.50 22.97 1.08
CA LYS A 5 19.37 21.85 1.43
C LYS A 5 19.11 20.73 0.41
N LYS A 6 20.01 20.53 -0.55
CA LYS A 6 19.90 19.42 -1.51
C LYS A 6 19.93 18.09 -0.76
N PHE A 7 19.27 17.07 -1.30
CA PHE A 7 19.43 15.70 -0.79
C PHE A 7 20.89 15.24 -0.89
N ASP A 8 21.31 14.44 0.08
CA ASP A 8 22.51 13.62 -0.06
C ASP A 8 22.16 12.36 -0.87
N TYR A 9 22.45 12.41 -2.17
CA TYR A 9 22.17 11.32 -3.10
C TYR A 9 23.15 10.14 -2.99
N ASP A 10 24.09 10.15 -2.05
CA ASP A 10 24.98 9.04 -1.75
C ASP A 10 24.68 8.36 -0.42
N SER A 11 23.92 9.02 0.47
CA SER A 11 23.50 8.50 1.76
C SER A 11 22.59 7.26 1.64
N ASP A 12 22.84 6.27 2.49
CA ASP A 12 21.97 5.10 2.65
C ASP A 12 20.56 5.51 3.10
N ASP A 13 20.45 6.51 3.97
CA ASP A 13 19.18 6.96 4.54
C ASP A 13 18.19 7.47 3.46
N PHE A 14 18.70 8.10 2.40
CA PHE A 14 17.90 8.54 1.26
C PHE A 14 17.30 7.34 0.50
N TYR A 15 18.10 6.32 0.23
CA TYR A 15 17.65 5.13 -0.51
C TYR A 15 16.80 4.18 0.35
N ASP A 16 17.07 4.12 1.65
CA ASP A 16 16.26 3.38 2.60
C ASP A 16 14.86 3.98 2.74
N GLU A 17 14.73 5.32 2.68
CA GLU A 17 13.42 5.97 2.65
C GLU A 17 12.64 5.64 1.37
N ILE A 18 13.30 5.73 0.21
CA ILE A 18 12.68 5.34 -1.07
C ILE A 18 12.22 3.88 -1.03
N LEU A 19 13.03 2.98 -0.44
CA LEU A 19 12.65 1.59 -0.25
C LEU A 19 11.42 1.46 0.66
N ALA A 20 11.40 2.15 1.80
CA ALA A 20 10.30 2.11 2.75
C ALA A 20 8.99 2.58 2.13
N LEU A 21 9.01 3.70 1.41
CA LEU A 21 7.84 4.24 0.71
C LEU A 21 7.37 3.31 -0.43
N ALA A 22 8.30 2.74 -1.20
CA ALA A 22 7.96 1.75 -2.23
C ALA A 22 7.36 0.46 -1.63
N MET A 23 7.79 0.05 -0.43
CA MET A 23 7.22 -1.09 0.31
C MET A 23 5.82 -0.82 0.86
N GLN A 24 5.36 0.44 0.87
CA GLN A 24 3.99 0.82 1.19
C GLN A 24 3.08 0.82 -0.05
N GLY A 25 3.65 0.65 -1.25
CA GLY A 25 2.90 0.62 -2.51
C GLY A 25 2.79 1.97 -3.21
N LEU A 26 3.55 2.98 -2.76
CA LEU A 26 3.55 4.29 -3.39
C LEU A 26 4.17 4.25 -4.79
N THR A 27 3.60 5.05 -5.69
CA THR A 27 4.11 5.32 -7.03
C THR A 27 5.35 6.22 -6.99
N ASP A 28 6.09 6.32 -8.11
CA ASP A 28 7.28 7.17 -8.17
C ASP A 28 6.98 8.66 -7.90
N ALA A 29 5.79 9.13 -8.29
CA ALA A 29 5.34 10.50 -8.01
C ALA A 29 5.06 10.69 -6.51
N GLU A 30 4.27 9.79 -5.91
CA GLU A 30 3.96 9.85 -4.48
C GLU A 30 5.20 9.69 -3.61
N ILE A 31 6.17 8.85 -4.01
CA ILE A 31 7.47 8.76 -3.33
C ILE A 31 8.19 10.11 -3.39
N ALA A 32 8.27 10.73 -4.57
CA ALA A 32 8.95 12.01 -4.75
C ALA A 32 8.37 13.12 -3.86
N ASP A 33 7.04 13.18 -3.77
CA ASP A 33 6.31 14.11 -2.92
C ASP A 33 6.53 13.82 -1.43
N SER A 34 6.49 12.54 -1.03
CA SER A 34 6.62 12.10 0.38
C SER A 34 8.03 12.25 0.96
N LEU A 35 9.07 12.40 0.12
CA LEU A 35 10.44 12.62 0.61
C LEU A 35 10.56 13.90 1.47
N ALA A 36 9.68 14.88 1.27
CA ALA A 36 9.65 16.10 2.07
C ALA A 36 9.39 15.84 3.56
N ASP A 37 8.60 14.82 3.89
CA ASP A 37 8.20 14.52 5.27
C ASP A 37 9.41 14.17 6.15
N LYS A 38 10.40 13.47 5.58
CA LYS A 38 11.62 13.09 6.28
C LYS A 38 12.75 14.10 6.12
N PHE A 39 12.97 14.58 4.90
CA PHE A 39 14.18 15.36 4.58
C PHE A 39 13.95 16.87 4.63
N GLY A 40 12.70 17.33 4.78
CA GLY A 40 12.34 18.75 4.76
C GLY A 40 12.53 19.43 3.40
N VAL A 41 12.79 18.64 2.35
CA VAL A 41 12.91 19.08 0.96
C VAL A 41 12.20 18.08 0.05
N SER A 42 11.49 18.58 -0.95
CA SER A 42 10.78 17.77 -1.92
C SER A 42 11.62 17.55 -3.18
N LEU A 43 11.27 16.49 -3.91
CA LEU A 43 11.74 16.26 -5.27
C LEU A 43 10.52 16.31 -6.19
N SER A 44 10.57 16.99 -7.33
CA SER A 44 9.46 16.87 -8.27
C SER A 44 9.43 15.46 -8.89
N PRO A 45 8.26 14.94 -9.26
CA PRO A 45 8.15 13.64 -9.94
C PRO A 45 9.02 13.54 -11.21
N ASP A 46 9.14 14.62 -11.98
CA ASP A 46 9.99 14.67 -13.18
C ASP A 46 11.49 14.54 -12.84
N VAL A 47 11.93 15.20 -11.78
CA VAL A 47 13.31 15.09 -11.29
C VAL A 47 13.56 13.68 -10.76
N PHE A 48 12.62 13.09 -10.01
CA PHE A 48 12.70 11.70 -9.57
C PHE A 48 12.84 10.75 -10.76
N SER A 49 12.01 10.94 -11.79
CA SER A 49 12.00 10.13 -13.00
C SER A 49 13.32 10.20 -13.75
N THR A 50 13.85 11.41 -13.98
CA THR A 50 15.15 11.60 -14.64
C THR A 50 16.31 11.00 -13.85
N MET A 51 16.32 11.13 -12.52
CA MET A 51 17.32 10.48 -11.66
C MET A 51 17.26 8.95 -11.73
N LYS A 52 16.06 8.36 -11.63
CA LYS A 52 15.84 6.92 -11.74
C LYS A 52 16.26 6.37 -13.11
N ASN A 53 16.07 7.15 -14.17
CA ASN A 53 16.41 6.76 -15.53
C ASN A 53 17.87 7.05 -15.92
N GLY A 54 18.67 7.67 -15.02
CA GLY A 54 20.07 8.00 -15.30
C GLY A 54 20.24 9.16 -16.28
N CYS A 55 19.24 10.04 -16.39
CA CYS A 55 19.25 11.20 -17.29
C CYS A 55 19.18 12.52 -16.52
N TYR A 56 19.61 12.55 -15.26
CA TYR A 56 19.55 13.77 -14.47
C TYR A 56 20.68 14.73 -14.85
N ALA A 57 20.32 15.90 -15.36
CA ALA A 57 21.27 16.85 -15.96
C ALA A 57 22.33 17.38 -14.99
N ASN A 58 22.06 17.35 -13.68
CA ASN A 58 23.00 17.86 -12.66
C ASN A 58 23.95 16.78 -12.13
N TRP A 59 23.92 15.56 -12.69
CA TRP A 59 24.86 14.49 -12.38
C TRP A 59 25.77 14.23 -13.59
N THR A 60 27.00 13.84 -13.30
CA THR A 60 27.91 13.28 -14.31
C THR A 60 27.41 11.93 -14.82
N GLU A 61 27.90 11.48 -15.98
CA GLU A 61 27.56 10.16 -16.54
C GLU A 61 27.79 9.01 -15.53
N LYS A 62 28.93 9.04 -14.82
CA LYS A 62 29.27 8.03 -13.79
C LYS A 62 28.30 8.08 -12.61
N GLU A 63 27.90 9.27 -12.18
CA GLU A 63 26.91 9.43 -11.11
C GLU A 63 25.53 8.96 -11.56
N ASN A 64 25.10 9.34 -12.77
CA ASN A 64 23.85 8.88 -13.37
C ASN A 64 23.81 7.36 -13.41
N GLN A 65 24.85 6.70 -13.92
CA GLN A 65 24.93 5.24 -13.96
C GLN A 65 24.84 4.61 -12.56
N ARG A 66 25.66 5.08 -11.60
CA ARG A 66 25.72 4.51 -10.26
C ARG A 66 24.44 4.76 -9.45
N ARG A 67 23.95 6.00 -9.42
CA ARG A 67 22.79 6.40 -8.60
C ARG A 67 21.48 5.85 -9.18
N SER A 68 21.30 5.86 -10.51
CA SER A 68 20.11 5.27 -11.14
C SER A 68 20.03 3.76 -10.93
N ALA A 69 21.15 3.04 -11.03
CA ALA A 69 21.21 1.61 -10.70
C ALA A 69 20.77 1.35 -9.25
N ARG A 70 21.15 2.23 -8.33
CA ARG A 70 20.75 2.15 -6.92
C ARG A 70 19.25 2.43 -6.72
N PHE A 71 18.70 3.47 -7.37
CA PHE A 71 17.25 3.73 -7.42
C PHE A 71 16.48 2.50 -7.89
N ASN A 72 16.88 1.94 -9.04
CA ASN A 72 16.22 0.78 -9.62
C ASN A 72 16.30 -0.45 -8.70
N LYS A 73 17.42 -0.66 -8.01
CA LYS A 73 17.57 -1.73 -7.03
C LYS A 73 16.60 -1.60 -5.86
N VAL A 74 16.49 -0.42 -5.24
CA VAL A 74 15.59 -0.22 -4.09
C VAL A 74 14.12 -0.24 -4.48
N LEU A 75 13.76 0.40 -5.60
CA LEU A 75 12.39 0.39 -6.13
C LEU A 75 11.94 -1.03 -6.51
N ALA A 76 12.79 -1.79 -7.20
CA ALA A 76 12.48 -3.17 -7.55
C ALA A 76 12.28 -4.05 -6.31
N ARG A 77 13.08 -3.84 -5.26
CA ARG A 77 12.93 -4.56 -3.99
C ARG A 77 11.59 -4.23 -3.32
N GLY A 78 11.25 -2.94 -3.20
CA GLY A 78 9.99 -2.51 -2.58
C GLY A 78 8.77 -3.03 -3.33
N ARG A 79 8.77 -2.86 -4.67
CA ARG A 79 7.68 -3.31 -5.54
C ARG A 79 7.49 -4.82 -5.51
N ARG A 80 8.57 -5.61 -5.43
CA ARG A 80 8.47 -7.08 -5.31
C ARG A 80 7.67 -7.50 -4.07
N LYS A 81 7.83 -6.79 -2.94
CA LYS A 81 7.05 -7.05 -1.72
C LYS A 81 5.57 -6.79 -1.98
N ILE A 82 5.22 -5.65 -2.56
CA ILE A 82 3.83 -5.31 -2.87
C ILE A 82 3.20 -6.30 -3.85
N THR A 83 3.89 -6.63 -4.95
CA THR A 83 3.41 -7.65 -5.90
C THR A 83 3.19 -8.99 -5.20
N SER A 84 4.03 -9.38 -4.25
CA SER A 84 3.83 -10.63 -3.50
C SER A 84 2.57 -10.60 -2.62
N ILE A 85 2.28 -9.46 -1.98
CA ILE A 85 1.09 -9.27 -1.14
C ILE A 85 -0.18 -9.29 -2.01
N VAL A 86 -0.20 -8.52 -3.09
CA VAL A 86 -1.33 -8.46 -4.02
C VAL A 86 -1.60 -9.83 -4.63
N ARG A 87 -0.55 -10.53 -5.07
CA ARG A 87 -0.68 -11.91 -5.58
C ARG A 87 -1.26 -12.85 -4.52
N GLY A 88 -0.76 -12.78 -3.29
CA GLY A 88 -1.28 -13.59 -2.19
C GLY A 88 -2.76 -13.33 -1.89
N ALA A 89 -3.17 -12.06 -1.86
CA ALA A 89 -4.56 -11.66 -1.65
C ALA A 89 -5.47 -12.13 -2.80
N TYR A 90 -5.03 -11.95 -4.05
CA TYR A 90 -5.75 -12.42 -5.22
C TYR A 90 -5.93 -13.94 -5.22
N LEU A 91 -4.86 -14.71 -5.01
CA LEU A 91 -4.92 -16.17 -4.94
C LEU A 91 -5.83 -16.65 -3.79
N LYS A 92 -5.74 -16.02 -2.63
CA LYS A 92 -6.61 -16.34 -1.49
C LYS A 92 -8.08 -16.06 -1.78
N GLY A 93 -8.36 -15.02 -2.57
CA GLY A 93 -9.71 -14.72 -3.04
C GLY A 93 -10.21 -15.75 -4.04
N ALA A 94 -9.42 -16.01 -5.09
CA ALA A 94 -9.79 -16.90 -6.19
C ALA A 94 -9.96 -18.36 -5.75
N LEU A 95 -9.11 -18.84 -4.83
CA LEU A 95 -9.10 -20.24 -4.37
C LEU A 95 -9.99 -20.49 -3.14
N GLY A 96 -10.82 -19.51 -2.76
CA GLY A 96 -11.75 -19.64 -1.63
C GLY A 96 -11.12 -19.55 -0.23
N GLY A 97 -9.81 -19.36 -0.10
CA GLY A 97 -9.13 -19.30 1.19
C GLY A 97 -9.47 -18.09 2.10
N LYS A 98 -10.37 -17.20 1.70
CA LYS A 98 -10.80 -16.04 2.51
C LYS A 98 -12.02 -16.43 3.36
N LYS A 99 -11.85 -16.43 4.69
CA LYS A 99 -12.95 -16.63 5.63
C LYS A 99 -13.92 -15.45 5.60
N ILE A 100 -15.20 -15.74 5.40
CA ILE A 100 -16.35 -14.86 5.60
C ILE A 100 -16.94 -15.19 6.96
N LYS A 101 -17.01 -14.20 7.85
CA LYS A 101 -17.78 -14.30 9.09
C LYS A 101 -19.06 -13.49 8.90
N SER A 102 -20.20 -14.14 9.08
CA SER A 102 -21.52 -13.51 9.06
C SER A 102 -22.14 -13.58 10.45
N LYS A 103 -22.71 -12.48 10.90
CA LYS A 103 -23.51 -12.40 12.13
C LYS A 103 -24.91 -11.94 11.76
N THR A 104 -25.89 -12.80 11.96
CA THR A 104 -27.30 -12.50 11.73
C THR A 104 -27.99 -12.36 13.08
N VAL A 105 -28.63 -11.22 13.31
CA VAL A 105 -29.42 -10.96 14.52
C VAL A 105 -30.89 -10.89 14.12
N LEU A 106 -31.70 -11.78 14.68
CA LEU A 106 -33.15 -11.77 14.52
C LEU A 106 -33.77 -10.98 15.68
N ARG A 107 -34.44 -9.87 15.35
CA ARG A 107 -35.23 -9.07 16.28
C ARG A 107 -36.71 -9.20 15.96
N ARG A 108 -37.55 -9.36 16.98
CA ARG A 108 -39.01 -9.39 16.80
C ARG A 108 -39.71 -8.96 18.08
N LYS A 109 -40.82 -8.23 17.92
CA LYS A 109 -41.77 -7.95 18.99
C LYS A 109 -42.50 -9.22 19.41
N LEU A 110 -42.37 -9.58 20.68
CA LEU A 110 -43.11 -10.70 21.27
C LEU A 110 -44.46 -10.20 21.76
N ARG A 111 -45.48 -11.04 21.69
CA ARG A 111 -46.80 -10.70 22.23
C ARG A 111 -46.95 -11.34 23.61
N ILE A 112 -46.97 -10.51 24.65
CA ILE A 112 -47.11 -10.95 26.04
C ILE A 112 -48.36 -10.28 26.62
N GLY A 113 -49.32 -11.08 27.09
CA GLY A 113 -50.55 -10.54 27.71
C GLY A 113 -51.46 -9.75 26.77
N GLY A 114 -51.28 -9.86 25.45
CA GLY A 114 -52.11 -9.15 24.47
C GLY A 114 -51.44 -7.91 23.85
N GLU A 115 -50.39 -7.38 24.49
CA GLU A 115 -49.58 -6.26 24.00
C GLU A 115 -48.28 -6.76 23.34
N TYR A 116 -47.74 -5.97 22.41
CA TYR A 116 -46.45 -6.25 21.77
C TYR A 116 -45.32 -5.57 22.56
N THR A 117 -44.25 -6.31 22.82
CA THR A 117 -43.00 -5.77 23.39
C THR A 117 -42.28 -4.87 22.39
N GLU A 118 -41.21 -4.21 22.85
CA GLU A 118 -40.22 -3.60 21.95
C GLU A 118 -39.46 -4.68 21.15
N ASP A 119 -38.68 -4.26 20.16
CA ASP A 119 -37.85 -5.18 19.36
C ASP A 119 -36.76 -5.81 20.23
N GLU A 120 -37.03 -7.02 20.71
CA GLU A 120 -36.06 -7.82 21.44
C GLU A 120 -35.22 -8.66 20.48
N GLU A 121 -33.92 -8.76 20.76
CA GLU A 121 -33.03 -9.74 20.11
C GLU A 121 -33.38 -11.14 20.62
N ILE A 122 -33.98 -11.94 19.75
CA ILE A 122 -34.45 -13.28 20.12
C ILE A 122 -33.42 -14.35 19.74
N GLN A 123 -32.62 -14.07 18.71
CA GLN A 123 -31.60 -15.00 18.25
C GLN A 123 -30.44 -14.26 17.60
N THR A 124 -29.23 -14.66 17.98
CA THR A 124 -28.01 -14.33 17.25
C THR A 124 -27.47 -15.61 16.64
N SER A 125 -27.21 -15.58 15.33
CA SER A 125 -26.56 -16.66 14.59
C SER A 125 -25.24 -16.17 14.03
N GLU A 126 -24.16 -16.93 14.28
CA GLU A 126 -22.83 -16.66 13.73
C GLU A 126 -22.45 -17.81 12.80
N THR A 127 -22.09 -17.47 11.56
CA THR A 127 -21.66 -18.43 10.54
C THR A 127 -20.27 -18.06 10.07
N GLU A 128 -19.35 -19.02 10.04
CA GLU A 128 -18.08 -18.90 9.33
C GLU A 128 -18.14 -19.78 8.07
N SER A 129 -17.92 -19.17 6.91
CA SER A 129 -17.80 -19.87 5.64
C SER A 129 -16.55 -19.41 4.90
N GLU A 130 -16.04 -20.22 3.99
CA GLU A 130 -14.99 -19.79 3.07
C GLU A 130 -15.62 -19.11 1.86
N MET A 131 -14.93 -18.12 1.27
CA MET A 131 -15.38 -17.55 0.01
C MET A 131 -15.48 -18.68 -1.02
N PRO A 132 -16.53 -18.72 -1.85
CA PRO A 132 -16.58 -19.67 -2.95
C PRO A 132 -15.42 -19.39 -3.92
N VAL A 133 -14.92 -20.46 -4.54
CA VAL A 133 -13.90 -20.37 -5.59
C VAL A 133 -14.49 -19.58 -6.76
N ASP A 134 -13.71 -18.65 -7.31
CA ASP A 134 -14.11 -17.90 -8.50
C ASP A 134 -13.92 -18.79 -9.74
N VAL A 135 -14.98 -19.52 -10.11
CA VAL A 135 -15.04 -20.35 -11.32
C VAL A 135 -15.58 -19.44 -12.42
N GLY A 136 -14.68 -18.68 -13.06
CA GLY A 136 -15.05 -17.65 -14.05
C GLY A 136 -16.21 -18.05 -14.95
N GLY A 137 -17.21 -17.16 -15.05
CA GLY A 137 -18.42 -17.34 -15.84
C GLY A 137 -18.21 -17.23 -17.35
#